data_AF-A0A2V9IA41-F1
#
_entry.id   AF-A0A2V9IA41-F1
#
_cell.length_a   1.000
_cell.length_b   1.000
_cell.length_c   1.000
_cell.angle_alpha   90.00
_cell.angle_beta   90.00
_cell.angle_gamma   90.00
#
_symmetry.space_group_name_H-M   'P 1'
#
loop_
_entity.id
_entity.type
_entity.pdbx_description
1 polymer ?
#
loop_
_entity_poly.entity_id
_entity_poly.type
_entity_poly.pdbx_seq_one_letter_code
_entity_poly.pdbx_strand_id
1 'polypeptide(L)'
;MNKVVLGVVLGGILGIFDGLTAWLTPEARAQIVGIVIGSTFKGIIAGVLIGWFARKVSSLLGGILFGTAAGMLLAFLVAYMGGGKYYFEIMLPGSIVGLIVGYATQRYGERPQTSAARP
;
A
#
# COMPACT_ATOMS: atom_id res chain seq x y z
N MET A 1 -16.57 5.50 4.48
CA MET A 1 -15.75 4.43 5.10
C MET A 1 -14.55 5.01 5.83
N ASN A 2 -14.18 4.47 6.99
CA ASN A 2 -13.00 4.91 7.76
C ASN A 2 -11.72 4.81 6.90
N LYS A 3 -10.92 5.88 6.87
CA LYS A 3 -9.66 5.98 6.12
C LYS A 3 -8.71 4.78 6.32
N VAL A 4 -8.61 4.25 7.54
CA VAL A 4 -7.75 3.07 7.81
C VAL A 4 -8.32 1.81 7.20
N VAL A 5 -9.63 1.58 7.35
CA VAL A 5 -10.29 0.40 6.78
C VAL A 5 -10.19 0.44 5.25
N LEU A 6 -10.44 1.60 4.66
CA LEU A 6 -10.24 1.81 3.22
C LEU A 6 -8.81 1.52 2.79
N GLY A 7 -7.83 2.01 3.55
CA GLY A 7 -6.41 1.77 3.29
C GLY A 7 -6.05 0.29 3.36
N VAL A 8 -6.50 -0.43 4.39
CA VAL A 8 -6.24 -1.87 4.58
C VAL A 8 -6.86 -2.70 3.45
N VAL A 9 -8.13 -2.45 3.13
CA VAL A 9 -8.84 -3.21 2.09
C VAL A 9 -8.21 -2.97 0.72
N LEU A 10 -8.01 -1.70 0.34
CA LEU A 10 -7.37 -1.38 -0.94
C LEU A 10 -5.92 -1.86 -0.99
N GLY A 11 -5.16 -1.65 0.08
CA GLY A 11 -3.77 -2.09 0.18
C GLY A 11 -3.64 -3.62 0.08
N GLY A 12 -4.52 -4.38 0.72
CA GLY A 12 -4.54 -5.84 0.60
C GLY A 12 -4.87 -6.31 -0.81
N ILE A 13 -5.94 -5.78 -1.42
CA ILE A 13 -6.35 -6.15 -2.78
C ILE A 13 -5.26 -5.78 -3.80
N LEU A 14 -4.76 -4.55 -3.75
CA LEU A 14 -3.72 -4.08 -4.67
C LEU A 14 -2.37 -4.76 -4.39
N GLY A 15 -2.10 -5.17 -3.14
CA GLY A 15 -0.93 -5.97 -2.77
C GLY A 15 -0.91 -7.35 -3.42
N ILE A 16 -2.08 -7.96 -3.66
CA ILE A 16 -2.18 -9.20 -4.46
C ILE A 16 -1.72 -8.91 -5.89
N PHE A 17 -2.23 -7.86 -6.51
CA PHE A 17 -1.87 -7.47 -7.89
C PHE A 17 -0.39 -7.11 -8.03
N ASP A 18 0.17 -6.41 -7.04
CA ASP A 18 1.60 -6.13 -6.94
C ASP A 18 2.42 -7.42 -6.91
N GLY A 19 2.07 -8.40 -6.06
CA GLY A 19 2.76 -9.69 -6.06
C GLY A 19 2.62 -10.47 -7.37
N LEU A 20 1.47 -10.35 -8.05
CA LEU A 20 1.24 -10.97 -9.35
C LEU A 20 2.09 -10.35 -10.47
N THR A 21 2.57 -9.11 -10.32
CA THR A 21 3.49 -8.53 -11.31
C THR A 21 4.81 -9.31 -11.41
N ALA A 22 5.21 -10.03 -10.36
CA ALA A 22 6.38 -10.90 -10.39
C ALA A 22 6.25 -12.07 -11.39
N TRP A 23 5.05 -12.37 -11.88
CA TRP A 23 4.85 -13.36 -12.94
C TRP A 23 5.55 -12.98 -14.26
N LEU A 24 5.82 -11.68 -14.45
CA LEU A 24 6.57 -11.15 -15.59
C LEU A 24 8.04 -11.55 -15.56
N THR A 25 8.55 -11.97 -14.39
CA THR A 25 9.93 -12.46 -14.21
C THR A 25 9.92 -14.00 -14.19
N PRO A 26 10.42 -14.68 -15.24
CA PRO A 26 10.37 -16.14 -15.34
C PRO A 26 10.96 -16.86 -14.12
N GLU A 27 12.03 -16.33 -13.55
CA GLU A 27 12.76 -16.87 -12.41
C GLU A 27 11.95 -16.81 -11.11
N ALA A 28 10.99 -15.88 -11.00
CA ALA A 28 10.18 -15.68 -9.81
C ALA A 28 8.91 -16.55 -9.78
N ARG A 29 8.53 -17.16 -10.91
CA ARG A 29 7.26 -17.92 -11.05
C ARG A 29 7.15 -19.10 -10.10
N ALA A 30 8.26 -19.78 -9.81
CA ALA A 30 8.30 -20.91 -8.88
C ALA A 30 7.93 -20.51 -7.45
N GLN A 31 8.09 -19.24 -7.09
CA GLN A 31 7.83 -18.70 -5.75
C GLN A 31 6.63 -17.74 -5.73
N ILE A 32 5.83 -17.70 -6.80
CA ILE A 32 4.78 -16.69 -6.99
C ILE A 32 3.79 -16.64 -5.82
N VAL A 33 3.42 -17.79 -5.26
CA VAL A 33 2.49 -17.86 -4.12
C VAL A 33 3.07 -17.14 -2.91
N GLY A 34 4.34 -17.38 -2.58
CA GLY A 34 5.04 -16.69 -1.50
C GLY A 34 5.16 -15.19 -1.74
N ILE A 35 5.44 -14.78 -2.99
CA ILE A 35 5.52 -13.37 -3.39
C ILE A 35 4.17 -12.67 -3.25
N VAL A 36 3.08 -13.31 -3.67
CA VAL A 36 1.71 -12.78 -3.55
C VAL A 36 1.32 -12.63 -2.08
N ILE A 37 1.60 -13.64 -1.24
CA ILE A 37 1.35 -13.56 0.20
C ILE A 37 2.15 -12.40 0.81
N GLY A 38 3.45 -12.33 0.55
CA GLY A 38 4.32 -11.25 1.05
C GLY A 38 3.85 -9.87 0.60
N SER A 39 3.44 -9.73 -0.66
CA SER A 39 2.96 -8.46 -1.22
C SER A 39 1.58 -8.06 -0.68
N THR A 40 0.73 -9.04 -0.34
CA THR A 40 -0.54 -8.79 0.35
C THR A 40 -0.30 -8.24 1.76
N PHE A 41 0.60 -8.86 2.54
CA PHE A 41 0.98 -8.37 3.86
C PHE A 41 1.61 -6.98 3.80
N LYS A 42 2.55 -6.78 2.87
CA LYS A 42 3.15 -5.47 2.56
C LYS A 42 2.08 -4.42 2.27
N GLY A 43 1.11 -4.76 1.40
CA GLY A 43 0.00 -3.89 1.03
C GLY A 43 -0.92 -3.54 2.19
N ILE A 44 -1.21 -4.49 3.08
CA ILE A 44 -1.98 -4.25 4.32
C ILE A 44 -1.23 -3.29 5.24
N ILE A 45 0.07 -3.52 5.47
CA ILE A 45 0.91 -2.65 6.31
C ILE A 45 0.95 -1.23 5.73
N ALA A 46 1.18 -1.10 4.42
CA ALA A 46 1.11 0.18 3.72
C ALA A 46 -0.26 0.84 3.92
N GLY A 47 -1.33 0.08 3.75
CA GLY A 47 -2.71 0.51 3.94
C GLY A 47 -3.00 1.08 5.33
N VAL A 48 -2.49 0.42 6.39
CA VAL A 48 -2.60 0.92 7.77
C VAL A 48 -1.87 2.25 7.92
N LEU A 49 -0.61 2.32 7.48
CA LEU A 49 0.24 3.52 7.61
C LEU A 49 -0.38 4.71 6.87
N ILE A 50 -0.78 4.49 5.62
CA ILE A 50 -1.36 5.50 4.74
C ILE A 50 -2.72 5.96 5.26
N GLY A 51 -3.59 5.02 5.63
CA GLY A 51 -4.90 5.33 6.19
C GLY A 51 -4.79 6.09 7.53
N TRP A 52 -3.82 5.75 8.36
CA TRP A 52 -3.54 6.49 9.60
C TRP A 52 -3.04 7.90 9.32
N PHE A 53 -2.11 8.07 8.37
CA PHE A 53 -1.62 9.37 7.95
C PHE A 53 -2.76 10.24 7.40
N ALA A 54 -3.62 9.66 6.57
CA ALA A 54 -4.76 10.34 5.99
C ALA A 54 -5.81 10.79 7.03
N ARG A 55 -5.86 10.18 8.22
CA ARG A 55 -6.68 10.70 9.33
C ARG A 55 -6.11 11.98 9.93
N LYS A 56 -4.78 12.11 9.96
CA LYS A 56 -4.08 13.26 10.57
C LYS A 56 -3.91 14.42 9.61
N VAL A 57 -3.70 14.13 8.32
CA VAL A 57 -3.41 15.12 7.30
C VAL A 57 -4.52 15.14 6.27
N SER A 58 -5.08 16.32 5.98
CA SER A 58 -6.16 16.50 4.99
C SER A 58 -5.67 17.14 3.70
N SER A 59 -4.56 16.66 3.16
CA SER A 59 -3.99 17.10 1.89
C SER A 59 -3.94 15.92 0.93
N LEU A 60 -4.51 16.10 -0.27
CA LEU A 60 -4.47 15.10 -1.32
C LEU A 60 -3.03 14.82 -1.75
N LEU A 61 -2.28 15.87 -2.07
CA LEU A 61 -0.86 15.76 -2.46
C LEU A 61 -0.04 15.12 -1.33
N GLY A 62 -0.28 15.52 -0.08
CA GLY A 62 0.39 14.91 1.08
C GLY A 62 0.12 13.41 1.19
N GLY A 63 -1.11 12.96 0.97
CA GLY A 63 -1.44 11.52 0.95
C GLY A 63 -0.83 10.76 -0.21
N ILE A 64 -0.79 11.36 -1.41
CA ILE A 64 -0.14 10.78 -2.60
C ILE A 64 1.35 10.60 -2.35
N LEU A 65 2.04 11.65 -1.88
CA LEU A 65 3.48 11.61 -1.62
C LEU A 65 3.82 10.63 -0.50
N PHE A 66 3.10 10.68 0.62
CA PHE A 66 3.28 9.75 1.72
C PHE A 66 3.00 8.30 1.29
N GLY A 67 1.91 8.08 0.55
CA GLY A 67 1.54 6.76 0.04
C GLY A 67 2.59 6.18 -0.89
N THR A 68 3.06 6.98 -1.85
CA THR A 68 4.13 6.59 -2.77
C THR A 68 5.41 6.26 -2.01
N ALA A 69 5.83 7.12 -1.06
CA ALA A 69 7.03 6.91 -0.25
C ALA A 69 6.92 5.66 0.62
N ALA A 70 5.77 5.43 1.27
CA ALA A 70 5.54 4.24 2.10
C ALA A 70 5.54 2.95 1.25
N GLY A 71 4.86 2.95 0.10
CA GLY A 71 4.85 1.83 -0.83
C GLY A 71 6.24 1.51 -1.37
N MET A 72 6.97 2.54 -1.81
CA MET A 72 8.35 2.43 -2.29
C MET A 72 9.29 1.89 -1.20
N LEU A 73 9.23 2.45 0.02
CA LEU A 73 10.10 2.06 1.12
C LEU A 73 9.87 0.59 1.52
N LEU A 74 8.61 0.18 1.66
CA LEU A 74 8.31 -1.21 2.00
C LEU A 74 8.72 -2.16 0.88
N ALA A 75 8.52 -1.78 -0.38
CA ALA A 75 8.97 -2.57 -1.52
C ALA A 75 10.50 -2.67 -1.61
N PHE A 76 11.22 -1.58 -1.30
CA PHE A 76 12.68 -1.58 -1.19
C PHE A 76 13.16 -2.55 -0.12
N LEU A 77 12.54 -2.54 1.07
CA LEU A 77 12.89 -3.48 2.14
C LEU A 77 12.69 -4.93 1.70
N VAL A 78 11.60 -5.23 1.01
CA VAL A 78 11.34 -6.58 0.46
C VAL A 78 12.41 -6.96 -0.58
N ALA A 79 12.75 -6.08 -1.52
CA ALA A 79 13.78 -6.33 -2.52
C ALA A 79 15.18 -6.54 -1.88
N TYR A 80 15.50 -5.74 -0.87
CA TYR A 80 16.75 -5.86 -0.10
C TYR A 80 16.82 -7.20 0.65
N MET A 81 15.76 -7.58 1.37
CA MET A 81 15.69 -8.86 2.08
C MET A 81 15.66 -10.07 1.13
N GLY A 82 15.14 -9.90 -0.08
CA GLY A 82 15.10 -10.93 -1.13
C GLY A 82 16.43 -11.17 -1.86
N GLY A 83 17.53 -10.59 -1.37
CA GLY A 83 18.86 -10.78 -1.96
C GLY A 83 19.28 -9.69 -2.96
N GLY A 84 18.61 -8.53 -2.95
CA GLY A 84 19.06 -7.34 -3.69
C GLY A 84 18.95 -7.45 -5.21
N LYS A 85 17.93 -8.15 -5.71
CA LYS A 85 17.63 -8.28 -7.14
C LYS A 85 16.24 -7.71 -7.43
N TYR A 86 15.99 -7.35 -8.69
CA TYR A 86 14.69 -6.90 -9.17
C TYR A 86 14.15 -5.65 -8.45
N TYR A 87 15.04 -4.74 -8.04
CA TYR A 87 14.65 -3.52 -7.32
C TYR A 87 13.61 -2.72 -8.08
N PHE A 88 13.79 -2.53 -9.38
CA PHE A 88 12.87 -1.74 -10.18
C PHE A 88 11.51 -2.43 -10.33
N GLU A 89 11.53 -3.72 -10.62
CA GLU A 89 10.36 -4.57 -10.83
C GLU A 89 9.54 -4.76 -9.55
N ILE A 90 10.16 -4.71 -8.38
CA ILE A 90 9.47 -4.80 -7.08
C ILE A 90 9.04 -3.41 -6.59
N MET A 91 9.91 -2.41 -6.70
CA MET A 91 9.64 -1.06 -6.16
C MET A 91 8.62 -0.30 -6.97
N LEU A 92 8.62 -0.41 -8.31
CA LEU A 92 7.71 0.36 -9.15
C LEU A 92 6.24 -0.02 -8.90
N PRO A 93 5.82 -1.30 -8.97
CA PRO A 93 4.44 -1.69 -8.67
C PRO A 93 4.05 -1.36 -7.22
N GLY A 94 4.94 -1.62 -6.25
CA GLY A 94 4.69 -1.29 -4.85
C GLY A 94 4.50 0.21 -4.60
N SER A 95 5.24 1.07 -5.31
CA SER A 95 5.08 2.53 -5.26
C SER A 95 3.73 2.96 -5.83
N ILE A 96 3.30 2.35 -6.93
CA ILE A 96 1.99 2.61 -7.56
C ILE A 96 0.85 2.20 -6.63
N VAL A 97 0.96 1.03 -5.98
CA VAL A 97 -0.03 0.63 -4.96
C VAL A 97 -0.12 1.67 -3.85
N GLY A 98 1.02 2.08 -3.30
CA GLY A 98 1.08 3.12 -2.28
C GLY A 98 0.45 4.44 -2.73
N LEU A 99 0.72 4.87 -3.97
CA LEU A 99 0.13 6.06 -4.59
C LEU A 99 -1.40 5.97 -4.65
N ILE A 100 -1.93 4.86 -5.19
CA ILE A 100 -3.38 4.65 -5.34
C ILE A 100 -4.06 4.64 -3.98
N VAL A 101 -3.49 3.94 -3.00
CA VAL A 101 -4.02 3.90 -1.62
C VAL A 101 -3.97 5.29 -0.98
N GLY A 102 -2.89 6.05 -1.19
CA GLY A 102 -2.75 7.43 -0.72
C GLY A 102 -3.80 8.37 -1.30
N TYR A 103 -4.01 8.30 -2.62
CA TYR A 103 -5.07 9.04 -3.30
C TYR A 103 -6.45 8.66 -2.77
N ALA A 104 -6.77 7.35 -2.73
CA ALA A 104 -8.10 6.87 -2.38
C ALA A 104 -8.47 7.18 -0.92
N THR A 105 -7.54 6.99 0.02
CA THR A 105 -7.77 7.29 1.45
C THR A 105 -7.96 8.79 1.72
N GLN A 106 -7.34 9.67 0.93
CA GLN A 106 -7.58 11.11 1.03
C GLN A 106 -8.87 11.55 0.31
N ARG A 107 -9.14 11.00 -0.87
CA ARG A 107 -10.26 11.42 -1.73
C ARG A 107 -11.61 10.86 -1.27
N TYR A 108 -11.64 9.59 -0.87
CA TYR A 108 -12.88 8.85 -0.57
C TYR A 108 -13.03 8.45 0.89
N GLY A 109 -11.97 8.63 1.68
CA GLY A 109 -12.00 8.26 3.09
C GLY A 109 -12.66 9.33 3.95
N GLU A 110 -13.67 8.94 4.71
CA GLU A 110 -14.41 9.84 5.58
C GLU A 110 -13.66 10.06 6.90
N ARG A 111 -13.74 11.28 7.44
CA ARG A 111 -13.32 11.54 8.81
C ARG A 111 -14.30 10.83 9.76
N PRO A 112 -13.84 10.29 10.90
CA PRO A 112 -14.76 9.81 11.92
C PRO A 112 -15.76 10.93 12.25
N GLN A 113 -17.06 10.66 12.11
CA GLN A 113 -18.06 11.53 12.70
C GLN A 113 -17.88 11.39 14.21
N THR A 114 -17.31 12.42 14.85
CA THR A 114 -17.42 12.55 16.29
C THR A 114 -18.91 12.59 16.57
N SER A 115 -19.49 11.50 17.10
CA SER A 115 -20.84 11.54 17.64
C SER A 115 -20.86 12.67 18.65
N ALA A 116 -21.48 13.79 18.26
CA ALA A 116 -21.79 14.85 19.19
C ALA A 116 -22.68 14.22 20.25
N ALA A 117 -22.13 14.03 21.44
CA ALA A 117 -22.93 13.82 22.63
C ALA A 117 -23.91 14.99 22.69
N ARG A 118 -25.17 14.72 22.39
CA ARG A 118 -26.25 15.70 22.58
C ARG A 118 -26.45 15.84 24.09
N PRO A 119 -26.52 17.08 24.61
CA PRO A 119 -26.84 17.33 26.01
C PRO A 119 -28.25 16.86 26.37
#